data_AF-A0A2D5UTF4-F1
#
_entry.id   AF-A0A2D5UTF4-F1
#
_cell.length_a   1.000
_cell.length_b   1.000
_cell.length_c   1.000
_cell.angle_alpha   90.00
_cell.angle_beta   90.00
_cell.angle_gamma   90.00
#
_symmetry.space_group_name_H-M   'P 1'
#
loop_
_entity.id
_entity.type
_entity.pdbx_description
1 polymer ?
#
loop_
_entity_poly.entity_id
_entity_poly.type
_entity_poly.pdbx_seq_one_letter_code
_entity_poly.pdbx_strand_id
1 'polypeptide(L)'
;MIQASYLNLIQGSRVKKLKCYFCGKTPMFGNNVSHSKRHTKRMFMPNIHPTTLMVDGKPKRLKVCTRCLRTHYKAARKETPSPS
;
A
#
# COMPACT_ATOMS: atom_id res chain seq x y z
N MET A 1 23.56 -21.45 26.21
CA MET A 1 22.24 -21.27 26.83
C MET A 1 22.40 -20.24 27.95
N ILE A 2 22.31 -18.94 27.74
CA ILE A 2 21.10 -18.17 27.44
C ILE A 2 21.57 -16.83 26.85
N GLN A 3 21.47 -16.64 25.53
CA GLN A 3 21.54 -15.31 24.90
C GLN A 3 20.15 -14.97 24.36
N ALA A 4 19.16 -15.00 25.25
CA ALA A 4 17.79 -14.62 25.00
C ALA A 4 17.40 -13.45 25.92
N SER A 5 18.06 -12.33 25.71
CA SER A 5 17.67 -11.00 26.18
C SER A 5 18.56 -10.05 25.39
N TYR A 6 18.10 -9.31 24.39
CA TYR A 6 16.89 -8.53 24.32
C TYR A 6 16.42 -8.53 22.87
N LEU A 7 15.16 -8.90 22.65
CA LEU A 7 14.43 -8.67 21.40
C LEU A 7 14.29 -7.15 21.20
N ASN A 8 15.37 -6.54 20.72
CA ASN A 8 15.38 -5.15 20.30
C ASN A 8 14.55 -5.02 19.03
N LEU A 9 13.64 -4.06 19.06
CA LEU A 9 12.93 -3.47 17.93
C LEU A 9 11.74 -4.28 17.40
N ILE A 10 10.72 -4.45 18.25
CA ILE A 10 9.34 -4.31 17.75
C ILE A 10 9.26 -2.88 17.21
N GLN A 11 9.47 -2.72 15.90
CA GLN A 11 9.40 -1.44 15.20
C GLN A 11 8.00 -0.83 15.37
N GLY A 12 7.84 -0.06 16.44
CA GLY A 12 7.85 1.38 16.34
C GLY A 12 7.12 1.96 15.13
N SER A 13 6.00 2.60 15.44
CA SER A 13 5.26 3.55 14.61
C SER A 13 4.15 2.98 13.71
N ARG A 14 2.92 2.98 14.24
CA ARG A 14 1.67 3.06 13.46
C ARG A 14 1.60 4.41 12.71
N VAL A 15 2.61 4.78 11.93
CA VAL A 15 2.42 5.87 10.97
C VAL A 15 1.47 5.31 9.94
N LYS A 16 0.23 5.82 9.92
CA LYS A 16 -0.75 5.52 8.87
C LYS A 16 -0.25 6.18 7.57
N LYS A 17 0.85 5.69 7.01
CA LYS A 17 1.42 6.17 5.74
C LYS A 17 0.36 5.92 4.68
N LEU A 18 -0.23 6.97 4.08
CA LEU A 18 -1.02 6.87 2.84
C LEU A 18 -0.08 6.70 1.65
N LYS A 19 0.88 5.78 1.80
CA LYS A 19 1.89 5.48 0.79
C LYS A 19 1.70 4.05 0.32
N CYS A 20 1.58 3.89 -0.98
CA CYS A 20 1.59 2.59 -1.64
C CYS A 20 2.96 1.93 -1.47
N TYR A 21 3.02 0.68 -1.00
CA TYR A 21 4.28 -0.05 -0.81
C TYR A 21 5.05 -0.22 -2.13
N PHE A 22 4.38 -0.67 -3.20
CA PHE A 22 5.04 -0.95 -4.49
C PHE A 22 5.31 0.31 -5.31
N CYS A 23 4.30 1.16 -5.43
CA CYS A 23 4.31 2.29 -6.36
C CYS A 23 4.71 3.62 -5.71
N GLY A 24 4.88 3.66 -4.40
CA GLY A 24 5.27 4.86 -3.68
C GLY A 24 4.27 6.02 -3.68
N LYS A 25 3.10 5.88 -4.31
CA LYS A 25 2.07 6.94 -4.41
C LYS A 25 1.73 7.50 -3.04
N THR A 26 1.80 8.83 -2.94
CA THR A 26 1.45 9.62 -1.76
C THR A 26 0.22 10.49 -2.06
N PRO A 27 -0.42 11.07 -1.03
CA PRO A 27 -1.44 12.10 -1.23
C PRO A 27 -0.89 13.26 -2.04
N MET A 28 -1.71 13.76 -2.96
CA MET A 28 -1.41 14.96 -3.73
C MET A 28 -2.22 16.13 -3.19
N PHE A 29 -1.68 17.34 -3.30
CA PHE A 29 -2.39 18.56 -2.93
C PHE A 29 -2.84 19.29 -4.20
N GLY A 30 -4.03 19.88 -4.15
CA GLY A 30 -4.52 20.75 -5.23
C GLY A 30 -5.78 21.48 -4.80
N ASN A 31 -6.56 21.96 -5.78
CA ASN A 31 -7.77 22.73 -5.51
C ASN A 31 -9.00 22.00 -6.05
N ASN A 32 -10.12 22.10 -5.34
CA ASN A 32 -11.43 21.92 -5.93
C ASN A 32 -11.81 23.23 -6.62
N VAL A 33 -12.31 23.14 -7.85
CA VAL A 33 -12.68 24.31 -8.66
C VAL A 33 -14.18 24.22 -8.93
N SER A 34 -14.96 25.18 -8.41
CA SER A 34 -16.38 25.26 -8.73
C SER A 34 -16.61 25.79 -10.14
N HIS A 35 -17.84 25.68 -10.63
CA HIS A 35 -18.26 26.30 -11.90
C HIS A 35 -17.99 27.82 -11.94
N SER A 36 -18.07 28.49 -10.78
CA SER A 36 -17.73 29.90 -10.59
C SER A 36 -16.23 30.18 -10.37
N LYS A 37 -15.32 29.22 -10.65
CA LYS A 37 -13.87 29.31 -10.45
C LYS A 37 -13.44 29.62 -9.02
N ARG A 38 -14.25 29.26 -8.02
CA ARG A 38 -13.84 29.36 -6.62
C ARG A 38 -12.91 28.20 -6.30
N HIS A 39 -11.66 28.53 -5.95
CA HIS A 39 -10.64 27.55 -5.60
C HIS A 39 -10.67 27.27 -4.09
N THR A 40 -10.89 26.01 -3.70
CA THR A 40 -10.74 25.56 -2.31
C THR A 40 -9.65 24.49 -2.21
N LYS A 41 -8.76 24.61 -1.22
CA LYS A 41 -7.66 23.65 -1.04
C LYS A 41 -8.22 22.26 -0.71
N ARG A 42 -7.73 21.22 -1.39
CA ARG A 42 -8.11 19.83 -1.21
C ARG A 42 -6.89 18.92 -1.23
N MET A 43 -6.92 17.89 -0.39
CA MET A 43 -6.02 16.74 -0.48
C MET A 43 -6.66 15.63 -1.32
N PHE A 44 -5.95 15.15 -2.33
CA PHE A 44 -6.32 13.99 -3.14
C PHE A 44 -5.68 12.74 -2.55
N MET A 45 -6.48 11.94 -1.86
CA MET A 45 -6.04 10.69 -1.26
C MET A 45 -6.02 9.58 -2.33
N PRO A 46 -4.87 8.90 -2.55
CA PRO A 46 -4.85 7.71 -3.38
C PRO A 46 -5.68 6.61 -2.72
N ASN A 47 -6.41 5.82 -3.54
CA ASN A 47 -7.20 4.69 -3.05
C ASN A 47 -6.27 3.53 -2.62
N ILE A 48 -5.87 3.54 -1.35
CA ILE A 48 -4.92 2.59 -0.74
C ILE A 48 -5.65 1.75 0.30
N HIS A 49 -5.54 0.43 0.17
CA HIS A 49 -6.13 -0.53 1.09
C HIS A 49 -5.05 -1.36 1.79
N PRO A 50 -5.26 -1.77 3.05
CA PRO A 50 -4.43 -2.77 3.69
C PRO A 50 -4.74 -4.16 3.10
N THR A 51 -3.72 -4.90 2.70
CA THR A 51 -3.84 -6.26 2.15
C THR A 51 -2.70 -7.13 2.67
N THR A 52 -2.97 -8.40 2.92
CA THR A 52 -1.94 -9.38 3.25
C THR A 52 -1.37 -9.94 1.97
N LEU A 53 -0.06 -9.77 1.75
CA LEU A 53 0.65 -10.30 0.59
C LEU A 53 1.85 -11.13 1.05
N MET A 54 2.17 -12.16 0.27
CA MET A 54 3.40 -12.92 0.44
C MET A 54 4.54 -12.09 -0.13
N VAL A 55 5.46 -11.66 0.74
CA VAL A 55 6.64 -10.89 0.35
C VAL A 55 7.85 -11.58 0.97
N ASP A 56 8.79 -12.03 0.14
CA ASP A 56 9.97 -12.80 0.55
C ASP A 56 9.60 -14.09 1.31
N GLY A 57 8.56 -14.79 0.86
CA GLY A 57 8.09 -16.04 1.48
C GLY A 57 7.38 -15.88 2.83
N LYS A 58 7.18 -14.65 3.33
CA LYS A 58 6.46 -14.39 4.58
C LYS A 58 5.18 -13.57 4.32
N PRO A 59 4.06 -13.89 4.98
CA PRO A 59 2.85 -13.08 4.89
C PRO A 59 3.07 -11.76 5.63
N LYS A 60 3.04 -10.63 4.90
CA LYS A 60 3.17 -9.28 5.45
C LYS A 60 1.89 -8.49 5.18
N ARG A 61 1.39 -7.76 6.19
CA ARG A 61 0.28 -6.81 6.01
C ARG A 61 0.83 -5.50 5.45
N LEU A 62 0.51 -5.19 4.20
CA LEU A 62 1.03 -4.03 3.48
C LEU A 62 -0.11 -3.13 2.99
N LYS A 63 0.20 -1.86 2.78
CA LYS A 63 -0.72 -0.90 2.18
C LYS A 63 -0.46 -0.77 0.69
N VAL A 64 -1.47 -1.08 -0.11
CA VAL A 64 -1.34 -1.20 -1.55
C VAL A 64 -2.45 -0.42 -2.25
N CYS A 65 -2.12 0.28 -3.34
CA CYS A 65 -3.14 0.95 -4.13
C CYS A 65 -3.88 -0.05 -5.02
N THR A 66 -5.14 0.25 -5.36
CA THR A 66 -5.98 -0.61 -6.21
C THR A 66 -5.34 -0.96 -7.55
N ARG A 67 -4.57 -0.03 -8.16
CA ARG A 67 -3.83 -0.29 -9.41
C ARG A 67 -2.77 -1.38 -9.26
N CYS A 68 -2.01 -1.35 -8.16
CA CYS A 68 -1.01 -2.38 -7.89
C CYS A 68 -1.66 -3.71 -7.58
N LEU A 69 -2.72 -3.73 -6.74
CA LEU A 69 -3.48 -4.94 -6.45
C LEU A 69 -3.98 -5.63 -7.74
N ARG A 70 -4.58 -4.87 -8.65
CA ARG A 70 -5.04 -5.40 -9.95
C ARG A 70 -3.88 -5.99 -10.77
N THR A 71 -2.71 -5.37 -10.74
CA THR A 71 -1.53 -5.84 -11.48
C THR A 71 -1.01 -7.14 -10.88
N HIS A 72 -0.96 -7.25 -9.55
CA HIS A 72 -0.58 -8.49 -8.86
C HIS A 72 -1.53 -9.64 -9.20
N TYR A 73 -2.84 -9.42 -9.15
CA TYR A 73 -3.80 -10.46 -9.54
C TYR A 73 -3.69 -10.86 -11.03
N LYS A 74 -3.34 -9.93 -11.91
CA LYS A 74 -3.10 -10.23 -13.33
C LYS A 74 -1.84 -11.08 -13.52
N ALA A 75 -0.77 -10.80 -12.79
CA ALA A 75 0.46 -11.58 -12.83
C ALA A 75 0.23 -13.00 -12.31
N ALA A 76 -0.41 -13.15 -11.14
CA ALA A 76 -0.72 -14.46 -10.55
C ALA A 76 -1.52 -15.39 -11.49
N ARG A 77 -2.45 -14.84 -12.27
CA ARG A 77 -3.23 -15.61 -13.25
C ARG A 77 -2.44 -16.08 -14.47
N LYS A 78 -1.33 -15.44 -14.81
CA LYS A 78 -0.49 -15.86 -15.95
C LYS A 78 0.39 -17.06 -15.60
N GLU A 79 0.73 -17.21 -14.33
CA GLU A 79 1.66 -18.22 -13.83
C GLU A 79 0.97 -19.53 -13.46
N THR A 80 -0.36 -19.57 -13.41
CA THR A 80 -1.13 -20.81 -13.43
C THR A 80 -1.31 -21.24 -14.89
N PRO A 81 -0.48 -22.15 -15.47
CA PRO A 81 -0.99 -22.94 -16.57
C PRO A 81 -2.27 -23.59 -16.07
N SER A 82 -3.33 -23.48 -16.88
CA SER A 82 -4.61 -24.10 -16.58
C SER A 82 -4.41 -25.51 -16.03
N PRO A 83 -5.09 -25.92 -14.95
CA PRO A 83 -5.20 -27.34 -14.66
C PRO A 83 -5.91 -27.96 -15.86
N SER A 84 -5.15 -28.62 -16.73
CA SER A 84 -5.64 -29.52 -17.76
C SER A 84 -6.30 -30.72 -17.10
#